data_AF-A0A970WE93-F1
#
_entry.id   AF-A0A970WE93-F1
#
_cell.length_a   1.000
_cell.length_b   1.000
_cell.length_c   1.000
_cell.angle_alpha   90.00
_cell.angle_beta   90.00
_cell.angle_gamma   90.00
#
_symmetry.space_group_name_H-M   'P 1'
#
loop_
_entity.id
_entity.type
_entity.pdbx_description
1 polymer ?
#
loop_
_entity_poly.entity_id
_entity_poly.type
_entity_poly.pdbx_seq_one_letter_code
_entity_poly.pdbx_strand_id
1 'polypeptide(L)'
;MSEKSSISREEYEERAEKALQATQVASDLWPSQGSWGAFIYGDAPGGIGGGLGCFCWFDRKEQLLEYVKTHLVFLNPGPATMDPAKVAASVQETIERIETGMLDMRADQAQVNLQLQSFSQIEWWGKFSELLDGDTEFARRVRQWFRGSDDSEAPAPIVPEEEDRFAEELRSYGV
;
A
#
# COMPACT_ATOMS: atom_id res chain seq x y z
N MET A 1 -22.52 5.64 27.31
CA MET A 1 -22.61 4.38 26.53
C MET A 1 -21.19 4.01 26.11
N SER A 2 -20.75 2.84 26.58
CA SER A 2 -19.49 2.09 26.35
C SER A 2 -18.22 2.87 25.92
N GLU A 3 -17.28 3.05 26.86
CA GLU A 3 -15.85 3.16 26.53
C GLU A 3 -15.48 1.92 25.70
N LYS A 4 -15.14 2.11 24.43
CA LYS A 4 -14.58 1.03 23.62
C LYS A 4 -13.16 0.78 24.11
N SER A 5 -12.94 -0.45 24.55
CA SER A 5 -11.65 -1.01 24.97
C SER A 5 -10.54 -0.64 24.01
N SER A 6 -9.45 -0.06 24.51
CA SER A 6 -8.19 -0.06 23.81
C SER A 6 -7.75 -1.52 23.60
N ILE A 7 -7.16 -1.82 22.45
CA ILE A 7 -6.48 -3.10 22.22
C ILE A 7 -5.43 -3.34 23.32
N SER A 8 -5.29 -4.59 23.79
CA SER A 8 -4.25 -4.90 24.76
C SER A 8 -2.88 -4.81 24.09
N ARG A 9 -1.81 -4.62 24.88
CA ARG A 9 -0.45 -4.60 24.34
C ARG A 9 -0.10 -5.91 23.61
N GLU A 10 -0.46 -7.04 24.19
CA GLU A 10 -0.23 -8.36 23.62
C GLU A 10 -0.98 -8.55 22.29
N GLU A 11 -2.24 -8.13 22.22
CA GLU A 11 -3.03 -8.20 20.99
C GLU A 11 -2.46 -7.25 19.91
N TYR A 12 -1.97 -6.07 20.30
CA TYR A 12 -1.30 -5.16 19.36
C TYR A 12 -0.02 -5.77 18.81
N GLU A 13 0.84 -6.34 19.67
CA GLU A 13 2.10 -6.98 19.27
C GLU A 13 1.84 -8.15 18.31
N GLU A 14 0.82 -8.98 18.59
CA GLU A 14 0.41 -10.09 17.71
C GLU A 14 -0.05 -9.58 16.33
N ARG A 15 -0.85 -8.50 16.28
CA ARG A 15 -1.31 -7.92 15.02
C ARG A 15 -0.18 -7.27 14.23
N ALA A 16 0.76 -6.63 14.90
CA ALA A 16 1.94 -6.04 14.27
C ALA A 16 2.83 -7.11 13.65
N GLU A 17 3.06 -8.23 14.36
CA GLU A 17 3.81 -9.37 13.82
C GLU A 17 3.12 -9.95 12.57
N LYS A 18 1.79 -10.16 12.64
CA LYS A 18 1.01 -10.62 11.48
C LYS A 18 1.07 -9.64 10.30
N ALA A 19 1.03 -8.35 10.56
CA ALA A 19 1.15 -7.33 9.52
C ALA A 19 2.53 -7.35 8.84
N LEU A 20 3.61 -7.51 9.61
CA LEU A 20 4.95 -7.65 9.07
C LEU A 20 5.08 -8.92 8.21
N GLN A 21 4.60 -10.06 8.71
CA GLN A 21 4.59 -11.32 7.97
C GLN A 21 3.78 -11.22 6.67
N ALA A 22 2.58 -10.65 6.72
CA ALA A 22 1.73 -10.45 5.55
C ALA A 22 2.39 -9.53 4.51
N THR A 23 3.08 -8.48 4.97
CA THR A 23 3.81 -7.54 4.10
C THR A 23 4.98 -8.23 3.43
N GLN A 24 5.79 -8.99 4.16
CA GLN A 24 6.90 -9.76 3.61
C GLN A 24 6.42 -10.74 2.54
N VAL A 25 5.35 -11.49 2.83
CA VAL A 25 4.76 -12.43 1.86
C VAL A 25 4.27 -11.69 0.63
N ALA A 26 3.57 -10.55 0.79
CA ALA A 26 3.03 -9.78 -0.32
C ALA A 26 4.12 -9.12 -1.17
N SER A 27 5.22 -8.65 -0.58
CA SER A 27 6.36 -8.08 -1.32
C SER A 27 7.16 -9.15 -2.08
N ASP A 28 7.16 -10.39 -1.58
CA ASP A 28 7.85 -11.51 -2.23
C ASP A 28 7.08 -12.08 -3.43
N LEU A 29 5.80 -11.74 -3.61
CA LEU A 29 5.00 -12.21 -4.75
C LEU A 29 5.45 -11.57 -6.07
N TRP A 30 5.44 -12.37 -7.15
CA TRP A 30 5.78 -11.91 -8.50
C TRP A 30 4.58 -11.20 -9.14
N PRO A 31 4.68 -9.92 -9.52
CA PRO A 31 3.59 -9.25 -10.23
C PRO A 31 3.44 -9.81 -11.64
N SER A 32 2.20 -10.12 -12.01
CA SER A 32 1.78 -10.46 -13.37
C SER A 32 0.77 -9.43 -13.86
N GLN A 33 0.48 -9.36 -15.16
CA GLN A 33 -0.48 -8.38 -15.69
C GLN A 33 -1.88 -8.44 -15.03
N GLY A 34 -2.27 -9.61 -14.49
CA GLY A 34 -3.53 -9.78 -13.75
C GLY A 34 -3.45 -9.43 -12.27
N SER A 35 -2.24 -9.30 -11.72
CA SER A 35 -2.00 -9.02 -10.31
C SER A 35 -2.46 -7.63 -9.92
N TRP A 36 -2.96 -7.52 -8.70
CA TRP A 36 -3.21 -6.27 -8.01
C TRP A 36 -2.04 -5.97 -7.09
N GLY A 37 -1.76 -4.69 -6.87
CA GLY A 37 -0.73 -4.28 -5.93
C GLY A 37 -1.01 -2.94 -5.30
N ALA A 38 -0.26 -2.66 -4.24
CA ALA A 38 -0.21 -1.37 -3.59
C ALA A 38 1.23 -0.95 -3.34
N PHE A 39 1.51 0.34 -3.47
CA PHE A 39 2.75 0.95 -2.98
C PHE A 39 2.44 1.61 -1.64
N ILE A 40 3.09 1.11 -0.60
CA ILE A 40 2.83 1.49 0.79
C ILE A 40 4.08 2.16 1.34
N TYR A 41 3.93 3.26 2.06
CA TYR A 41 5.04 3.94 2.73
C TYR A 41 4.66 4.33 4.16
N GLY A 42 5.66 4.43 5.03
CA GLY A 42 5.44 4.91 6.41
C GLY A 42 5.33 6.43 6.45
N ASP A 43 4.22 6.96 6.96
CA ASP A 43 3.98 8.41 7.18
C ASP A 43 4.65 8.90 8.48
N ALA A 44 5.93 8.56 8.63
CA ALA A 44 6.76 9.00 9.74
C ALA A 44 7.24 10.45 9.52
N PRO A 45 7.30 11.30 10.56
CA PRO A 45 7.82 12.66 10.42
C PRO A 45 9.23 12.69 9.80
N GLY A 46 9.48 13.65 8.90
CA GLY A 46 10.71 13.74 8.10
C GLY A 46 12.05 13.88 8.86
N GLY A 47 12.04 13.86 10.20
CA GLY A 47 13.24 13.87 11.04
C GLY A 47 13.78 12.47 11.42
N ILE A 48 13.03 11.39 11.17
CA ILE A 48 13.44 10.01 11.47
C ILE A 48 13.61 9.15 10.21
N GLY A 49 13.65 9.78 9.03
CA GLY A 49 13.56 9.11 7.74
C GLY A 49 12.11 8.76 7.45
N GLY A 50 11.46 9.53 6.57
CA GLY A 50 10.16 9.10 6.01
C GLY A 50 10.31 7.68 5.48
N GLY A 51 9.37 6.80 5.80
CA GLY A 51 9.55 5.36 5.60
C GLY A 51 9.83 5.04 4.13
N LEU A 52 10.85 4.22 3.87
CA LEU A 52 11.03 3.61 2.56
C LEU A 52 9.73 2.89 2.18
N GLY A 53 9.17 3.22 1.02
CA GLY A 53 7.98 2.57 0.54
C GLY A 53 8.30 1.24 -0.13
N CYS A 54 7.38 0.28 -0.08
CA CYS A 54 7.51 -1.02 -0.74
C CYS A 54 6.26 -1.35 -1.57
N PHE A 55 6.44 -2.21 -2.57
CA PHE A 55 5.32 -2.81 -3.29
C PHE A 55 4.85 -4.09 -2.59
N CYS A 56 3.54 -4.21 -2.45
CA CYS A 56 2.86 -5.44 -2.03
C CYS A 56 1.96 -5.92 -3.17
N TRP A 57 2.07 -7.20 -3.53
CA TRP A 57 1.36 -7.81 -4.66
C TRP A 57 0.34 -8.85 -4.20
N PHE A 58 -0.73 -9.01 -4.98
CA PHE A 58 -1.86 -9.88 -4.70
C PHE A 58 -2.44 -10.41 -6.00
N ASP A 59 -2.97 -11.64 -6.01
CA ASP A 59 -3.58 -12.21 -7.21
C ASP A 59 -4.91 -11.52 -7.56
N ARG A 60 -5.62 -11.02 -6.54
CA ARG A 60 -6.97 -10.48 -6.67
C ARG A 60 -7.16 -9.19 -5.88
N LYS A 61 -8.06 -8.34 -6.36
CA LYS A 61 -8.44 -7.08 -5.71
C LYS A 61 -8.90 -7.29 -4.27
N GLU A 62 -9.66 -8.36 -4.02
CA GLU A 62 -10.20 -8.68 -2.71
C GLU A 62 -9.10 -8.98 -1.68
N GLN A 63 -7.99 -9.59 -2.11
CA GLN A 63 -6.85 -9.85 -1.23
C GLN A 63 -6.11 -8.56 -0.87
N LEU A 64 -5.95 -7.64 -1.83
CA LEU A 64 -5.41 -6.31 -1.57
C LEU A 64 -6.27 -5.54 -0.56
N LEU A 65 -7.59 -5.52 -0.76
CA LEU A 65 -8.52 -4.84 0.13
C LEU A 65 -8.52 -5.47 1.53
N GLU A 66 -8.51 -6.80 1.62
CA GLU A 66 -8.39 -7.52 2.89
C GLU A 66 -7.10 -7.16 3.63
N TYR A 67 -5.98 -7.07 2.92
CA TYR A 67 -4.70 -6.66 3.51
C TYR A 67 -4.76 -5.24 4.06
N VAL A 68 -5.32 -4.27 3.30
CA VAL A 68 -5.45 -2.88 3.76
C VAL A 68 -6.32 -2.79 5.01
N LYS A 69 -7.44 -3.53 5.03
CA LYS A 69 -8.38 -3.58 6.14
C LYS A 69 -7.77 -4.18 7.42
N THR A 70 -6.94 -5.20 7.30
CA THR A 70 -6.51 -6.01 8.46
C THR A 70 -5.10 -5.71 8.95
N HIS A 71 -4.18 -5.33 8.06
CA HIS A 71 -2.75 -5.28 8.37
C HIS A 71 -2.17 -3.86 8.35
N LEU A 72 -2.64 -2.99 7.46
CA LEU A 72 -1.94 -1.74 7.15
C LEU A 72 -1.75 -0.80 8.36
N VAL A 73 -2.76 -0.73 9.25
CA VAL A 73 -2.69 0.06 10.49
C VAL A 73 -1.65 -0.46 11.48
N PHE A 74 -1.34 -1.75 11.44
CA PHE A 74 -0.43 -2.40 12.39
C PHE A 74 0.97 -2.61 11.82
N LEU A 75 1.21 -2.28 10.55
CA LEU A 75 2.51 -2.45 9.91
C LEU A 75 3.59 -1.57 10.54
N ASN A 76 3.27 -0.29 10.76
CA ASN A 76 4.15 0.66 11.42
C ASN A 76 3.51 1.20 12.70
N PRO A 77 4.28 1.47 13.76
CA PRO A 77 3.75 2.06 14.97
C PRO A 77 3.26 3.48 14.68
N GLY A 78 1.97 3.73 14.96
CA GLY A 78 1.41 5.07 14.93
C GLY A 78 1.76 5.89 16.18
N PRO A 79 1.25 7.13 16.28
CA PRO A 79 1.47 7.98 17.45
C PRO A 79 0.87 7.38 18.71
N ALA A 80 1.59 7.49 19.84
CA ALA A 80 1.11 7.01 21.14
C ALA A 80 -0.19 7.69 21.63
N THR A 81 -0.57 8.81 21.03
CA THR A 81 -1.81 9.56 21.30
C THR A 81 -3.02 9.02 20.55
N MET A 82 -2.83 8.12 19.59
CA MET A 82 -3.90 7.52 18.80
C MET A 82 -4.18 6.08 19.26
N ASP A 83 -5.43 5.65 19.07
CA ASP A 83 -5.87 4.28 19.37
C ASP A 83 -5.90 3.48 18.06
N PRO A 84 -4.93 2.57 17.83
CA PRO A 84 -4.85 1.80 16.58
C PRO A 84 -6.12 0.99 16.30
N ALA A 85 -6.85 0.56 17.32
CA ALA A 85 -8.09 -0.20 17.13
C ALA A 85 -9.20 0.67 16.52
N LYS A 86 -9.28 1.95 16.88
CA LYS A 86 -10.25 2.90 16.30
C LYS A 86 -9.88 3.26 14.87
N VAL A 87 -8.58 3.41 14.60
CA VAL A 87 -8.07 3.64 13.24
C VAL A 87 -8.38 2.44 12.35
N ALA A 88 -8.05 1.23 12.80
CA ALA A 88 -8.36 -0.01 12.09
C ALA A 88 -9.86 -0.17 11.81
N ALA A 89 -10.72 0.11 12.79
CA ALA A 89 -12.17 0.08 12.59
C ALA A 89 -12.65 1.10 11.53
N SER A 90 -12.06 2.30 11.50
CA SER A 90 -12.41 3.34 10.52
C SER A 90 -11.97 2.98 9.10
N VAL A 91 -10.75 2.43 8.97
CA VAL A 91 -10.21 1.92 7.70
C VAL A 91 -11.06 0.76 7.21
N GLN A 92 -11.39 -0.19 8.09
CA GLN A 92 -12.25 -1.32 7.78
C GLN A 92 -13.60 -0.88 7.22
N GLU A 93 -14.27 0.07 7.87
CA GLU A 93 -15.54 0.61 7.39
C GLU A 93 -15.40 1.20 5.97
N THR A 94 -14.36 2.00 5.70
CA THR A 94 -14.14 2.56 4.36
C THR A 94 -13.90 1.48 3.31
N ILE A 95 -13.09 0.46 3.63
CA ILE A 95 -12.81 -0.65 2.71
C ILE A 95 -14.07 -1.46 2.43
N GLU A 96 -14.91 -1.75 3.42
CA GLU A 96 -16.20 -2.44 3.21
C GLU A 96 -17.13 -1.63 2.28
N ARG A 97 -17.08 -0.30 2.35
CA ARG A 97 -17.82 0.57 1.42
C ARG A 97 -17.25 0.52 -0.01
N ILE A 98 -15.94 0.32 -0.17
CA ILE A 98 -15.30 0.10 -1.47
C ILE A 98 -15.67 -1.29 -2.03
N GLU A 99 -15.66 -2.33 -1.18
CA GLU A 99 -16.03 -3.70 -1.55
C GLU A 99 -17.49 -3.78 -2.04
N THR A 100 -18.39 -3.02 -1.41
CA THR A 100 -19.81 -2.94 -1.80
C THR A 100 -20.09 -1.98 -2.96
N GLY A 101 -19.07 -1.29 -3.48
CA GLY A 101 -19.20 -0.33 -4.58
C GLY A 101 -19.87 0.99 -4.20
N MET A 102 -20.02 1.27 -2.90
CA MET A 102 -20.50 2.57 -2.41
C MET A 102 -19.43 3.66 -2.47
N LEU A 103 -18.16 3.26 -2.47
CA LEU A 103 -17.00 4.11 -2.74
C LEU A 103 -16.19 3.51 -3.89
N ASP A 104 -15.50 4.35 -4.65
CA ASP A 104 -14.59 3.92 -5.70
C ASP A 104 -13.16 3.83 -5.15
N MET A 105 -12.50 2.71 -5.41
CA MET A 105 -11.15 2.47 -4.90
C MET A 105 -10.17 3.57 -5.34
N ARG A 106 -10.24 4.04 -6.58
CA ARG A 106 -9.28 5.04 -7.07
C ARG A 106 -9.65 6.45 -6.59
N ALA A 107 -10.93 6.83 -6.70
CA ALA A 107 -11.40 8.15 -6.33
C ALA A 107 -11.32 8.41 -4.82
N ASP A 108 -11.51 7.37 -4.00
CA ASP A 108 -11.58 7.49 -2.54
C ASP A 108 -10.30 7.04 -1.81
N GLN A 109 -9.19 6.83 -2.52
CA GLN A 109 -7.87 6.52 -1.90
C GLN A 109 -7.48 7.58 -0.86
N ALA A 110 -7.74 8.86 -1.15
CA ALA A 110 -7.46 9.95 -0.22
C ALA A 110 -8.25 9.84 1.09
N GLN A 111 -9.46 9.29 1.06
CA GLN A 111 -10.27 9.06 2.26
C GLN A 111 -9.66 7.95 3.14
N VAL A 112 -9.13 6.89 2.53
CA VAL A 112 -8.40 5.84 3.26
C VAL A 112 -7.12 6.40 3.88
N ASN A 113 -6.34 7.17 3.12
CA ASN A 113 -5.11 7.79 3.62
C ASN A 113 -5.35 8.84 4.72
N LEU A 114 -6.49 9.53 4.71
CA LEU A 114 -6.87 10.44 5.78
C LEU A 114 -7.06 9.70 7.11
N GLN A 115 -7.60 8.47 7.07
CA GLN A 115 -7.76 7.62 8.24
C GLN A 115 -6.42 7.03 8.70
N LEU A 116 -5.54 6.71 7.75
CA LEU A 116 -4.18 6.20 7.97
C LEU A 116 -3.14 7.29 8.28
N GLN A 117 -3.56 8.54 8.49
CA GLN A 117 -2.62 9.62 8.77
C GLN A 117 -1.74 9.27 9.98
N SER A 118 -0.42 9.44 9.84
CA SER A 118 0.60 9.02 10.82
C SER A 118 0.78 7.50 11.02
N PHE A 119 0.20 6.68 10.15
CA PHE A 119 0.46 5.24 10.02
C PHE A 119 1.09 4.95 8.64
N SER A 120 0.98 3.72 8.14
CA SER A 120 1.33 3.41 6.75
C SER A 120 0.27 3.92 5.78
N GLN A 121 0.66 4.66 4.75
CA GLN A 121 -0.22 5.21 3.72
C GLN A 121 -0.03 4.52 2.37
N ILE A 122 -1.03 4.65 1.50
CA ILE A 122 -1.07 4.07 0.17
C ILE A 122 -0.82 5.17 -0.86
N GLU A 123 0.31 5.16 -1.54
CA GLU A 123 0.53 6.11 -2.64
C GLU A 123 -0.12 5.65 -3.94
N TRP A 124 -0.11 4.33 -4.16
CA TRP A 124 -0.72 3.71 -5.32
C TRP A 124 -1.38 2.39 -4.95
N TRP A 125 -2.48 2.08 -5.62
CA TRP A 125 -3.06 0.75 -5.66
C TRP A 125 -3.78 0.52 -6.99
N GLY A 126 -3.64 -0.68 -7.55
CA GLY A 126 -4.20 -0.95 -8.88
C GLY A 126 -3.63 -2.22 -9.49
N LYS A 127 -3.84 -2.39 -10.79
CA LYS A 127 -3.27 -3.54 -11.51
C LYS A 127 -1.83 -3.28 -11.92
N PHE A 128 -1.01 -4.33 -11.93
CA PHE A 128 0.37 -4.24 -12.44
C PHE A 128 0.42 -3.70 -13.88
N SER A 129 -0.54 -4.07 -14.74
CA SER A 129 -0.62 -3.56 -16.10
C SER A 129 -0.66 -2.02 -16.16
N GLU A 130 -1.26 -1.35 -15.17
CA GLU A 130 -1.28 0.12 -15.12
C GLU A 130 0.10 0.73 -14.88
N LEU A 131 1.05 0.00 -14.28
CA LEU A 131 2.43 0.45 -14.17
C LEU A 131 3.20 0.27 -15.49
N LEU A 132 2.82 -0.71 -16.31
CA LEU A 132 3.44 -0.97 -17.61
C LEU A 132 3.13 0.12 -18.62
N ASP A 133 1.86 0.54 -18.75
CA ASP A 133 1.43 1.45 -19.80
C ASP A 133 0.54 2.62 -19.33
N GLY A 134 0.12 2.62 -18.06
CA GLY A 134 -0.87 3.58 -17.57
C GLY A 134 -0.34 5.00 -17.49
N ASP A 135 -1.27 5.95 -17.63
CA ASP A 135 -0.99 7.39 -17.75
C ASP A 135 -1.00 8.17 -16.43
N THR A 136 -1.11 7.48 -15.30
CA THR A 136 -1.09 8.16 -14.00
C THR A 136 0.30 8.69 -13.65
N GLU A 137 0.33 9.79 -12.91
CA GLU A 137 1.58 10.38 -12.39
C GLU A 137 2.46 9.34 -11.67
N PHE A 138 1.84 8.50 -10.82
CA PHE A 138 2.57 7.44 -10.13
C PHE A 138 3.19 6.42 -11.10
N ALA A 139 2.41 5.90 -12.05
CA ALA A 139 2.90 4.93 -13.03
C ALA A 139 4.04 5.50 -13.89
N ARG A 140 3.91 6.76 -14.32
CA ARG A 140 4.98 7.47 -15.04
C ARG A 140 6.23 7.59 -14.19
N ARG A 141 6.12 8.04 -12.93
CA ARG A 141 7.27 8.18 -12.02
C ARG A 141 7.98 6.86 -11.77
N VAL A 142 7.25 5.77 -11.61
CA VAL A 142 7.82 4.42 -11.43
C VAL A 142 8.56 3.97 -12.70
N ARG A 143 7.98 4.17 -13.89
CA ARG A 143 8.69 3.88 -15.14
C ARG A 143 9.93 4.76 -15.30
N GLN A 144 9.85 6.04 -14.98
CA GLN A 144 11.00 6.95 -15.04
C GLN A 144 12.15 6.48 -14.14
N TRP A 145 11.83 6.09 -12.89
CA TRP A 145 12.79 5.50 -11.96
C TRP A 145 13.47 4.26 -12.56
N PHE A 146 12.69 3.32 -13.11
CA PHE A 146 13.23 2.11 -13.75
C PHE A 146 14.13 2.41 -14.95
N ARG A 147 13.83 3.47 -15.72
CA ARG A 147 14.65 3.90 -16.86
C ARG A 147 15.95 4.58 -16.42
N GLY A 148 16.08 5.00 -15.16
CA GLY A 148 17.22 5.76 -14.66
C GLY A 148 17.39 7.11 -15.35
N SER A 149 16.30 7.72 -15.81
CA SER A 149 16.33 9.00 -16.54
C SER A 149 15.79 10.15 -15.70
N ASP A 150 16.57 11.22 -15.58
CA ASP A 150 16.14 12.50 -15.00
C ASP A 150 15.41 13.39 -16.02
N ASP A 151 15.27 12.95 -17.29
CA ASP A 151 14.66 13.76 -18.34
C ASP A 151 13.15 13.96 -18.13
N SER A 152 12.69 15.16 -18.50
CA SER A 152 11.29 15.59 -18.39
C SER A 152 10.35 15.00 -19.45
N GLU A 153 10.84 14.10 -20.32
CA GLU A 153 9.99 13.44 -21.31
C GLU A 153 9.19 12.32 -20.65
N ALA A 154 7.93 12.16 -21.06
CA ALA A 154 7.06 11.12 -20.53
C ALA A 154 7.69 9.73 -20.80
N PRO A 155 7.94 8.91 -19.77
CA PRO A 155 8.65 7.65 -19.95
C PRO A 155 7.79 6.68 -20.77
N ALA A 156 8.42 6.10 -21.79
CA ALA A 156 7.78 5.12 -22.66
C ALA A 156 7.22 3.93 -21.85
N PRO A 157 6.11 3.31 -22.29
CA PRO A 157 5.61 2.08 -21.71
C PRO A 157 6.70 1.00 -21.58
N ILE A 158 6.52 0.10 -20.62
CA ILE A 158 7.35 -1.10 -20.48
C ILE A 158 6.94 -2.07 -21.60
N VAL A 159 7.91 -2.51 -22.42
CA VAL A 159 7.64 -3.49 -23.47
C VAL A 159 7.72 -4.92 -22.91
N PRO A 160 7.10 -5.92 -23.56
CA PRO A 160 7.06 -7.31 -23.05
C PRO A 160 8.44 -7.88 -22.69
N GLU A 161 9.49 -7.53 -23.44
CA GLU A 161 10.86 -8.00 -23.20
C GLU A 161 11.49 -7.45 -21.91
N GLU A 162 10.88 -6.43 -21.31
CA GLU A 162 11.36 -5.75 -20.11
C GLU A 162 10.49 -6.04 -18.88
N GLU A 163 9.32 -6.68 -19.06
CA GLU A 163 8.35 -6.91 -17.98
C GLU A 163 8.96 -7.68 -16.81
N ASP A 164 9.73 -8.74 -17.07
CA ASP A 164 10.34 -9.54 -16.00
C ASP A 164 11.37 -8.74 -15.19
N ARG A 165 12.22 -7.95 -15.88
CA ARG A 165 13.19 -7.08 -15.21
C ARG A 165 12.48 -5.99 -14.41
N PHE A 166 11.42 -5.41 -14.96
CA PHE A 166 10.63 -4.40 -14.26
C PHE A 166 9.96 -4.99 -13.02
N ALA A 167 9.35 -6.17 -13.13
CA ALA A 167 8.75 -6.90 -12.02
C ALA A 167 9.76 -7.19 -10.90
N GLU A 168 10.97 -7.63 -11.26
CA GLU A 168 12.06 -7.88 -10.31
C GLU A 168 12.46 -6.60 -9.56
N GLU A 169 12.67 -5.50 -10.29
CA GLU A 169 13.04 -4.20 -9.72
C GLU A 169 11.98 -3.66 -8.74
N LEU A 170 10.69 -3.82 -9.05
CA LEU A 170 9.61 -3.42 -8.13
C LEU A 170 9.58 -4.25 -6.84
N ARG A 171 9.96 -5.53 -6.89
CA ARG A 171 10.04 -6.39 -5.70
C ARG A 171 11.21 -6.03 -4.79
N SER A 172 12.32 -5.57 -5.37
CA SER A 172 13.46 -5.05 -4.61
C SER A 172 13.29 -3.59 -4.17
N TYR A 173 12.21 -2.92 -4.55
CA TYR A 173 12.01 -1.51 -4.22
C TYR A 173 11.75 -1.33 -2.71
N GLY A 174 12.63 -0.58 -2.06
CA GLY A 174 12.50 -0.23 -0.63
C GLY A 174 12.80 -1.36 0.35
N VAL A 175 13.34 -2.49 -0.14
CA VAL A 175 13.87 -3.61 0.65
C VAL A 175 15.37 -3.44 0.88
#